data_AF-A0A960TUU2-F1
#
_entry.id   AF-A0A960TUU2-F1
#
_cell.length_a   1.000
_cell.length_b   1.000
_cell.length_c   1.000
_cell.angle_alpha   90.00
_cell.angle_beta   90.00
_cell.angle_gamma   90.00
#
_symmetry.space_group_name_H-M   'P 1'
#
loop_
_entity.id
_entity.type
_entity.pdbx_description
1 polymer ?
#
loop_
_entity_poly.entity_id
_entity_poly.type
_entity_poly.pdbx_seq_one_letter_code
_entity_poly.pdbx_strand_id
1 'polypeptide(L)'
;MIHPRRCLILVLSALAAALPAHALSLRAAYEAAPARDGYDRDVVLEPGRVYTGGLLIGPSWDEDLTLFQDMELGLDVRIQGNGAVLDMGGESLTIAFCGKRLDVTDCVVVDGSVRFRGDVDPGRDRTPEGSVRHCTFYRPRDYAVRLQGVGEGVLLERNIVVDAVDSGPDGLIWTGILAENLPTGLAFGLSVQAGFYGTPVVRENWTWFSDPAVNAEPLHHFGFL
;
A
#
# COMPACT_ATOMS: atom_id res chain seq x y z
N MET A 1 -56.37 7.62 -12.27
CA MET A 1 -55.69 7.00 -13.43
C MET A 1 -54.32 7.65 -13.60
N ILE A 2 -53.26 6.97 -13.18
CA ILE A 2 -51.87 7.44 -13.35
C ILE A 2 -51.47 7.15 -14.79
N HIS A 3 -51.10 8.19 -15.55
CA HIS A 3 -50.73 8.02 -16.96
C HIS A 3 -49.43 7.22 -17.09
N PRO A 4 -49.42 6.13 -17.88
CA PRO A 4 -48.26 5.23 -18.00
C PRO A 4 -46.98 5.93 -18.50
N ARG A 5 -47.13 7.07 -19.21
CA ARG A 5 -46.01 7.91 -19.67
C ARG A 5 -45.27 8.65 -18.55
N ARG A 6 -45.92 8.96 -17.42
CA ARG A 6 -45.27 9.64 -16.27
C ARG A 6 -44.47 8.67 -15.39
N CYS A 7 -44.87 7.39 -15.36
CA CYS A 7 -44.16 6.35 -14.61
C CYS A 7 -42.80 6.00 -15.26
N LEU A 8 -42.75 5.94 -16.59
CA LEU A 8 -41.54 5.61 -17.34
C LEU A 8 -40.43 6.67 -17.18
N ILE A 9 -40.79 7.95 -17.14
CA ILE A 9 -39.83 9.06 -16.98
C ILE A 9 -39.20 9.06 -15.58
N LEU A 10 -39.98 8.72 -14.54
CA LEU A 10 -39.49 8.62 -13.15
C LEU A 10 -38.52 7.46 -12.95
N VAL A 11 -38.76 6.31 -13.59
CA VAL A 11 -37.85 5.13 -13.53
C VAL A 11 -36.54 5.40 -14.27
N LEU A 12 -36.58 6.05 -15.45
CA LEU A 12 -35.37 6.44 -16.19
C LEU A 12 -34.54 7.50 -15.45
N SER A 13 -35.20 8.41 -14.71
CA SER A 13 -34.53 9.42 -13.88
C SER A 13 -33.82 8.81 -12.67
N ALA A 14 -34.44 7.82 -12.02
CA ALA A 14 -33.87 7.12 -10.88
C ALA A 14 -32.70 6.20 -11.29
N LEU A 15 -32.74 5.60 -12.49
CA LEU A 15 -31.63 4.79 -13.02
C LEU A 15 -30.43 5.66 -13.44
N ALA A 16 -30.66 6.88 -13.95
CA ALA A 16 -29.60 7.82 -14.28
C ALA A 16 -28.90 8.41 -13.04
N ALA A 17 -29.59 8.48 -11.89
CA ALA A 17 -29.01 8.88 -10.61
C ALA A 17 -28.24 7.74 -9.91
N ALA A 18 -28.38 6.50 -10.39
CA ALA A 18 -27.62 5.33 -9.96
C ALA A 18 -26.48 4.99 -10.94
N LEU A 19 -26.05 5.97 -11.76
CA LEU A 19 -24.76 5.85 -12.43
C LEU A 19 -23.72 5.58 -11.34
N PRO A 20 -22.91 4.51 -11.46
CA PRO A 20 -21.84 4.27 -10.51
C PRO A 20 -21.00 5.54 -10.52
N ALA A 21 -21.03 6.27 -9.40
CA ALA A 21 -20.04 7.30 -9.14
C ALA A 21 -18.73 6.61 -9.41
N HIS A 22 -18.05 6.98 -10.51
CA HIS A 22 -16.87 6.27 -10.95
C HIS A 22 -15.94 6.24 -9.74
N ALA A 23 -15.54 5.04 -9.33
CA ALA A 23 -14.60 4.89 -8.23
C ALA A 23 -13.39 5.77 -8.59
N LEU A 24 -13.09 6.75 -7.75
CA LEU A 24 -11.94 7.63 -8.00
C LEU A 24 -10.71 6.77 -7.85
N SER A 25 -9.79 6.85 -8.80
CA SER A 25 -8.51 6.18 -8.60
C SER A 25 -7.73 6.89 -7.51
N LEU A 26 -6.96 6.13 -6.73
CA LEU A 26 -6.00 6.70 -5.79
C LEU A 26 -5.00 7.61 -6.52
N ARG A 27 -4.62 7.22 -7.75
CA ARG A 27 -3.78 8.02 -8.65
C ARG A 27 -4.35 9.40 -8.93
N ALA A 28 -5.65 9.51 -9.24
CA ALA A 28 -6.27 10.81 -9.51
C ALA A 28 -6.27 11.72 -8.26
N ALA A 29 -6.51 11.14 -7.07
CA ALA A 29 -6.40 11.87 -5.81
C ALA A 29 -4.96 12.36 -5.55
N TYR A 30 -3.97 11.50 -5.82
CA TYR A 30 -2.55 11.81 -5.71
C TYR A 30 -2.11 12.93 -6.67
N GLU A 31 -2.50 12.85 -7.94
CA GLU A 31 -2.14 13.84 -8.96
C GLU A 31 -2.77 15.23 -8.70
N ALA A 32 -3.95 15.26 -8.07
CA ALA A 32 -4.64 16.49 -7.68
C ALA A 32 -4.15 17.07 -6.34
N ALA A 33 -3.37 16.33 -5.56
CA ALA A 33 -2.98 16.74 -4.21
C ALA A 33 -1.95 17.88 -4.23
N PRO A 34 -2.16 18.95 -3.45
CA PRO A 34 -1.18 20.03 -3.33
C PRO A 34 -0.02 19.62 -2.40
N ALA A 35 1.08 20.36 -2.47
CA ALA A 35 2.13 20.32 -1.46
C ALA A 35 1.63 20.98 -0.15
N ARG A 36 1.94 20.37 1.01
CA ARG A 36 1.59 20.91 2.33
C ARG A 36 2.46 20.30 3.43
N ASP A 37 2.78 21.08 4.46
CA ASP A 37 3.49 20.64 5.69
C ASP A 37 4.80 19.89 5.43
N GLY A 38 5.54 20.28 4.38
CA GLY A 38 6.81 19.64 4.00
C GLY A 38 6.67 18.41 3.10
N TYR A 39 5.44 18.03 2.71
CA TYR A 39 5.19 17.01 1.68
C TYR A 39 4.98 17.66 0.32
N ASP A 40 5.55 17.04 -0.72
CA ASP A 40 5.32 17.39 -2.11
C ASP A 40 3.88 17.07 -2.54
N ARG A 41 3.28 16.05 -1.90
CA ARG A 41 1.89 15.63 -2.08
C ARG A 41 1.24 15.32 -0.74
N ASP A 42 0.27 16.13 -0.35
CA ASP A 42 -0.58 15.89 0.81
C ASP A 42 -1.98 15.45 0.37
N VAL A 43 -2.15 14.15 0.24
CA VAL A 43 -3.39 13.51 -0.22
C VAL A 43 -4.35 13.37 0.95
N VAL A 44 -5.38 14.21 1.00
CA VAL A 44 -6.45 14.11 2.01
C VAL A 44 -7.66 13.45 1.38
N LEU A 45 -7.97 12.23 1.79
CA LEU A 45 -9.06 11.43 1.25
C LEU A 45 -10.38 11.75 1.96
N GLU A 46 -11.47 11.58 1.22
CA GLU A 46 -12.82 11.80 1.76
C GLU A 46 -13.22 10.63 2.67
N PRO A 47 -13.77 10.91 3.88
CA PRO A 47 -14.17 9.86 4.82
C PRO A 47 -15.14 8.83 4.23
N GLY A 48 -14.82 7.55 4.38
CA GLY A 48 -15.65 6.43 3.93
C GLY A 48 -15.75 6.27 2.41
N ARG A 49 -15.06 7.11 1.63
CA ARG A 49 -15.05 7.00 0.16
C ARG A 49 -14.13 5.86 -0.28
N VAL A 50 -14.51 5.20 -1.36
CA VAL A 50 -13.70 4.13 -1.99
C VAL A 50 -12.82 4.73 -3.08
N TYR A 51 -11.53 4.42 -3.01
CA TYR A 51 -10.53 4.72 -4.02
C TYR A 51 -9.94 3.43 -4.57
N THR A 52 -9.75 3.35 -5.88
CA THR A 52 -9.27 2.12 -6.53
C THR A 52 -7.84 2.22 -7.05
N GLY A 53 -7.17 1.06 -7.10
CA GLY A 53 -5.85 0.89 -7.72
C GLY A 53 -4.67 1.25 -6.80
N GLY A 54 -3.48 0.82 -7.22
CA GLY A 54 -2.22 1.07 -6.53
C GLY A 54 -1.56 2.38 -6.95
N LEU A 55 -0.40 2.64 -6.34
CA LEU A 55 0.42 3.81 -6.63
C LEU A 55 1.89 3.46 -6.43
N LEU A 56 2.74 3.83 -7.39
CA LEU A 56 4.19 3.75 -7.27
C LEU A 56 4.74 5.18 -7.14
N ILE A 57 5.56 5.40 -6.12
CA ILE A 57 6.26 6.65 -5.82
C ILE A 57 7.76 6.35 -5.88
N GLY A 58 8.45 6.94 -6.85
CA GLY A 58 9.87 6.68 -7.10
C GLY A 58 10.11 5.73 -8.27
N PRO A 59 11.38 5.47 -8.61
CA PRO A 59 11.74 4.74 -9.81
C PRO A 59 11.41 3.24 -9.73
N SER A 60 11.31 2.62 -10.91
CA SER A 60 11.29 1.17 -11.10
C SER A 60 12.68 0.66 -11.49
N TRP A 61 12.97 -0.58 -11.14
CA TRP A 61 14.14 -1.31 -11.62
C TRP A 61 13.79 -2.03 -12.93
N ASP A 62 14.61 -1.85 -13.95
CA ASP A 62 14.54 -2.58 -15.21
C ASP A 62 15.57 -3.73 -15.18
N GLU A 63 15.08 -4.97 -15.11
CA GLU A 63 15.93 -6.15 -15.01
C GLU A 63 16.73 -6.41 -16.30
N ASP A 64 16.14 -6.16 -17.47
CA ASP A 64 16.79 -6.40 -18.77
C ASP A 64 17.93 -5.41 -19.01
N LEU A 65 17.73 -4.15 -18.61
CA LEU A 65 18.70 -3.09 -18.77
C LEU A 65 19.63 -2.94 -17.55
N THR A 66 19.32 -3.62 -16.45
CA THR A 66 20.03 -3.52 -15.16
C THR A 66 20.21 -2.08 -14.69
N LEU A 67 19.16 -1.27 -14.82
CA LEU A 67 19.18 0.15 -14.47
C LEU A 67 17.85 0.61 -13.88
N PHE A 68 17.89 1.70 -13.13
CA PHE A 68 16.68 2.39 -12.69
C PHE A 68 16.10 3.20 -13.82
N GLN A 69 14.79 3.08 -14.03
CA GLN A 69 14.08 3.91 -14.99
C GLN A 69 13.92 5.31 -14.37
N ASP A 70 14.74 6.25 -14.86
CA ASP A 70 14.94 7.62 -14.33
C ASP A 70 13.71 8.57 -14.42
N MET A 71 12.50 8.04 -14.53
CA MET A 71 11.33 8.85 -14.91
C MET A 71 10.81 9.75 -13.77
N GLU A 72 10.96 9.38 -12.49
CA GLU A 72 10.66 10.25 -11.34
C GLU A 72 11.51 9.89 -10.10
N LEU A 73 12.20 10.86 -9.50
CA LEU A 73 13.11 10.68 -8.34
C LEU A 73 12.39 10.38 -7.00
N GLY A 74 11.10 10.07 -7.04
CA GLY A 74 10.24 9.95 -5.86
C GLY A 74 9.83 11.31 -5.30
N LEU A 75 8.77 11.33 -4.51
CA LEU A 75 8.24 12.51 -3.84
C LEU A 75 8.03 12.22 -2.36
N ASP A 76 8.08 13.26 -1.53
CA ASP A 76 7.62 13.17 -0.15
C ASP A 76 6.09 13.21 -0.14
N VAL A 77 5.45 12.10 0.24
CA VAL A 77 4.00 11.90 0.13
C VAL A 77 3.38 11.60 1.50
N ARG A 78 2.29 12.28 1.80
CA ARG A 78 1.41 11.96 2.93
C ARG A 78 0.02 11.60 2.41
N ILE A 79 -0.52 10.48 2.88
CA ILE A 79 -1.89 10.04 2.61
C ILE A 79 -2.65 9.99 3.93
N GLN A 80 -3.63 10.89 4.06
CA GLN A 80 -4.54 10.98 5.19
C GLN A 80 -5.88 10.38 4.80
N GLY A 81 -6.15 9.16 5.27
CA GLY A 81 -7.31 8.37 4.85
C GLY A 81 -8.64 8.86 5.39
N ASN A 82 -8.69 9.37 6.62
CA ASN A 82 -9.94 9.73 7.31
C ASN A 82 -11.00 8.60 7.30
N GLY A 83 -10.58 7.34 7.30
CA GLY A 83 -11.44 6.17 7.16
C GLY A 83 -11.87 5.85 5.72
N ALA A 84 -11.22 6.42 4.71
CA ALA A 84 -11.39 6.02 3.31
C ALA A 84 -10.97 4.57 3.07
N VAL A 85 -11.61 3.94 2.09
CA VAL A 85 -11.30 2.57 1.65
C VAL A 85 -10.42 2.64 0.41
N LEU A 86 -9.27 1.97 0.44
CA LEU A 86 -8.39 1.76 -0.70
C LEU A 86 -8.62 0.33 -1.20
N ASP A 87 -9.44 0.18 -2.24
CA ASP A 87 -9.67 -1.10 -2.92
C ASP A 87 -8.60 -1.29 -4.01
N MET A 88 -7.57 -2.05 -3.67
CA MET A 88 -6.37 -2.12 -4.50
C MET A 88 -6.42 -3.27 -5.51
N GLY A 89 -7.36 -4.21 -5.41
CA GLY A 89 -7.52 -5.30 -6.40
C GLY A 89 -6.25 -6.14 -6.65
N GLY A 90 -5.41 -6.32 -5.63
CA GLY A 90 -4.12 -6.99 -5.67
C GLY A 90 -2.92 -6.05 -5.82
N GLU A 91 -3.14 -4.77 -6.12
CA GLU A 91 -2.08 -3.78 -6.29
C GLU A 91 -1.52 -3.28 -4.95
N SER A 92 -0.53 -2.38 -5.01
CA SER A 92 0.16 -1.88 -3.82
C SER A 92 0.38 -0.37 -3.90
N LEU A 93 0.37 0.28 -2.75
CA LEU A 93 0.96 1.61 -2.55
C LEU A 93 2.44 1.44 -2.20
N THR A 94 3.32 1.85 -3.09
CA THR A 94 4.75 1.56 -3.02
C THR A 94 5.55 2.85 -3.07
N ILE A 95 6.48 3.02 -2.13
CA ILE A 95 7.61 3.94 -2.27
C ILE A 95 8.88 3.14 -2.55
N ALA A 96 9.58 3.49 -3.63
CA ALA A 96 10.67 2.66 -4.16
C ALA A 96 11.91 3.49 -4.50
N PHE A 97 13.07 3.01 -4.03
CA PHE A 97 14.42 3.36 -4.48
C PHE A 97 14.73 4.86 -4.52
N CYS A 98 14.29 5.57 -3.49
CA CYS A 98 14.53 7.00 -3.30
C CYS A 98 14.65 7.31 -1.81
N GLY A 99 15.49 8.29 -1.46
CA GLY A 99 15.59 8.86 -0.10
C GLY A 99 14.41 9.78 0.23
N LYS A 100 13.19 9.31 0.00
CA LYS A 100 11.94 10.06 0.16
C LYS A 100 11.03 9.39 1.16
N ARG A 101 10.03 10.14 1.60
CA ARG A 101 9.11 9.73 2.67
C ARG A 101 7.71 9.38 2.16
N LEU A 102 7.15 8.29 2.68
CA LEU A 102 5.74 7.95 2.55
C LEU A 102 5.09 7.78 3.92
N ASP A 103 4.13 8.64 4.25
CA ASP A 103 3.28 8.49 5.43
C ASP A 103 1.85 8.11 5.02
N VAL A 104 1.31 7.04 5.61
CA VAL A 104 -0.07 6.58 5.38
C VAL A 104 -0.79 6.46 6.71
N THR A 105 -1.91 7.15 6.86
CA THR A 105 -2.71 7.09 8.09
C THR A 105 -4.20 6.88 7.83
N ASP A 106 -4.88 6.24 8.79
CA ASP A 106 -6.34 6.17 8.89
C ASP A 106 -7.04 5.63 7.63
N CYS A 107 -6.45 4.63 6.97
CA CYS A 107 -7.00 3.99 5.77
C CYS A 107 -7.55 2.59 6.08
N VAL A 108 -8.56 2.15 5.33
CA VAL A 108 -8.93 0.74 5.20
C VAL A 108 -8.42 0.22 3.85
N VAL A 109 -7.42 -0.63 3.83
CA VAL A 109 -6.84 -1.22 2.61
C VAL A 109 -7.46 -2.58 2.38
N VAL A 110 -8.04 -2.80 1.20
CA VAL A 110 -8.68 -4.06 0.81
C VAL A 110 -7.93 -4.66 -0.37
N ASP A 111 -7.63 -5.96 -0.26
CA ASP A 111 -6.99 -6.74 -1.32
C ASP A 111 -5.66 -6.12 -1.80
N GLY A 112 -4.90 -5.43 -0.94
CA GLY A 112 -3.65 -4.78 -1.33
C GLY A 112 -2.71 -4.50 -0.18
N SER A 113 -1.61 -3.81 -0.49
CA SER A 113 -0.49 -3.67 0.44
C SER A 113 0.16 -2.29 0.41
N VAL A 114 0.91 -1.97 1.47
CA VAL A 114 1.86 -0.85 1.48
C VAL A 114 3.29 -1.40 1.43
N ARG A 115 4.14 -0.87 0.56
CA ARG A 115 5.51 -1.35 0.37
C ARG A 115 6.51 -0.22 0.41
N PHE A 116 7.60 -0.48 1.12
CA PHE A 116 8.80 0.33 1.14
C PHE A 116 9.91 -0.53 0.53
N ARG A 117 10.50 -0.06 -0.56
CA ARG A 117 11.56 -0.75 -1.28
C ARG A 117 12.75 0.18 -1.38
N GLY A 118 13.85 -0.16 -0.73
CA GLY A 118 15.09 0.58 -0.88
C GLY A 118 16.24 -0.29 -1.34
N ASP A 119 17.34 0.40 -1.54
CA ASP A 119 18.59 -0.14 -2.03
C ASP A 119 19.75 0.59 -1.36
N VAL A 120 20.84 -0.13 -1.09
CA VAL A 120 22.09 0.45 -0.59
C VAL A 120 23.07 0.46 -1.75
N ASP A 121 23.06 1.59 -2.45
CA ASP A 121 24.06 1.93 -3.44
C ASP A 121 24.99 3.01 -2.85
N PRO A 122 26.28 2.71 -2.59
CA PRO A 122 27.20 3.65 -1.97
C PRO A 122 27.21 5.03 -2.66
N GLY A 123 26.84 6.07 -1.92
CA GLY A 123 26.80 7.45 -2.43
C GLY A 123 25.46 7.87 -3.06
N ARG A 124 24.44 7.01 -3.03
CA ARG A 124 23.05 7.37 -3.40
C ARG A 124 22.12 7.01 -2.26
N ASP A 125 21.34 7.99 -1.80
CA ASP A 125 20.27 7.74 -0.85
C ASP A 125 19.05 7.19 -1.59
N ARG A 126 18.86 5.88 -1.47
CA ARG A 126 17.71 5.13 -2.00
C ARG A 126 16.97 4.38 -0.90
N THR A 127 17.08 4.87 0.33
CA THR A 127 16.45 4.27 1.49
C THR A 127 15.17 5.04 1.81
N PRO A 128 13.98 4.53 1.46
CA PRO A 128 12.75 5.25 1.75
C PRO A 128 12.47 5.26 3.24
N GLU A 129 11.85 6.34 3.69
CA GLU A 129 11.43 6.56 5.08
C GLU A 129 9.91 6.72 5.17
N GLY A 130 9.37 6.76 6.39
CA GLY A 130 7.99 7.15 6.64
C GLY A 130 7.26 6.28 7.64
N SER A 131 5.94 6.15 7.46
CA SER A 131 5.09 5.47 8.44
C SER A 131 3.82 4.89 7.85
N VAL A 132 3.33 3.82 8.48
CA VAL A 132 1.98 3.28 8.26
C VAL A 132 1.32 3.17 9.61
N ARG A 133 0.25 3.95 9.83
CA ARG A 133 -0.35 4.10 11.16
C ARG A 133 -1.86 4.07 11.12
N HIS A 134 -2.48 3.42 12.11
CA HIS A 134 -3.95 3.39 12.25
C HIS A 134 -4.68 2.85 11.01
N CYS A 135 -4.02 2.00 10.22
CA CYS A 135 -4.61 1.40 9.03
C CYS A 135 -5.19 0.02 9.34
N THR A 136 -6.28 -0.34 8.65
CA THR A 136 -6.81 -1.71 8.65
C THR A 136 -6.59 -2.33 7.29
N PHE A 137 -5.96 -3.50 7.25
CA PHE A 137 -5.75 -4.28 6.03
C PHE A 137 -6.67 -5.48 6.06
N TYR A 138 -7.54 -5.61 5.06
CA TYR A 138 -8.43 -6.75 4.90
C TYR A 138 -8.04 -7.55 3.68
N ARG A 139 -7.72 -8.82 3.91
CA ARG A 139 -7.27 -9.78 2.91
C ARG A 139 -6.15 -9.23 2.01
N PRO A 140 -5.10 -8.60 2.56
CA PRO A 140 -3.99 -8.16 1.74
C PRO A 140 -3.39 -9.35 1.00
N ARG A 141 -3.11 -9.18 -0.30
CA ARG A 141 -2.37 -10.19 -1.06
C ARG A 141 -0.89 -9.99 -0.83
N ASP A 142 -0.18 -11.10 -0.68
CA ASP A 142 1.25 -11.14 -0.49
C ASP A 142 1.72 -10.63 0.89
N TYR A 143 1.62 -9.32 1.14
CA TYR A 143 1.91 -8.71 2.45
C TYR A 143 0.86 -7.65 2.79
N ALA A 144 0.59 -7.35 4.07
CA ALA A 144 -0.12 -6.13 4.40
C ALA A 144 0.82 -4.91 4.31
N VAL A 145 1.96 -5.02 4.98
CA VAL A 145 3.06 -4.07 4.86
C VAL A 145 4.37 -4.83 4.65
N ARG A 146 5.14 -4.40 3.64
CA ARG A 146 6.49 -4.92 3.39
C ARG A 146 7.52 -3.81 3.47
N LEU A 147 8.51 -4.01 4.34
CA LEU A 147 9.69 -3.15 4.47
C LEU A 147 10.88 -3.88 3.89
N GLN A 148 11.52 -3.32 2.88
CA GLN A 148 12.73 -3.86 2.28
C GLN A 148 13.77 -2.75 2.18
N GLY A 149 14.87 -2.87 2.92
CA GLY A 149 15.98 -1.92 2.86
C GLY A 149 15.57 -0.47 3.12
N VAL A 150 15.00 -0.19 4.29
CA VAL A 150 14.38 1.12 4.60
C VAL A 150 15.29 2.00 5.45
N GLY A 151 15.00 3.30 5.50
CA GLY A 151 15.70 4.26 6.34
C GLY A 151 15.41 4.08 7.84
N GLU A 152 16.14 4.84 8.67
CA GLU A 152 16.01 4.75 10.14
C GLU A 152 14.62 5.22 10.61
N GLY A 153 14.04 4.50 11.57
CA GLY A 153 12.84 4.97 12.25
C GLY A 153 11.55 4.86 11.44
N VAL A 154 11.51 4.09 10.34
CA VAL A 154 10.25 3.76 9.67
C VAL A 154 9.28 3.16 10.68
N LEU A 155 8.09 3.76 10.82
CA LEU A 155 7.17 3.48 11.91
C LEU A 155 5.94 2.70 11.44
N LEU A 156 5.75 1.50 11.98
CA LEU A 156 4.51 0.73 11.87
C LEU A 156 3.79 0.73 13.22
N GLU A 157 2.67 1.45 13.32
CA GLU A 157 1.98 1.62 14.59
C GLU A 157 0.46 1.46 14.50
N ARG A 158 -0.13 0.69 15.43
CA ARG A 158 -1.59 0.59 15.60
C ARG A 158 -2.33 0.18 14.31
N ASN A 159 -1.71 -0.65 13.50
CA ASN A 159 -2.35 -1.24 12.33
C ASN A 159 -3.04 -2.55 12.72
N ILE A 160 -4.08 -2.90 11.97
CA ILE A 160 -4.79 -4.19 12.09
C ILE A 160 -4.69 -4.89 10.74
N VAL A 161 -4.30 -6.16 10.74
CA VAL A 161 -4.31 -7.00 9.54
C VAL A 161 -5.25 -8.17 9.77
N VAL A 162 -6.12 -8.41 8.79
CA VAL A 162 -7.11 -9.48 8.80
C VAL A 162 -6.92 -10.33 7.56
N ASP A 163 -6.73 -11.64 7.76
CA ASP A 163 -6.76 -12.65 6.69
C ASP A 163 -5.77 -12.41 5.55
N ALA A 164 -4.49 -12.12 5.85
CA ALA A 164 -3.47 -12.01 4.80
C ALA A 164 -3.45 -13.28 3.92
N VAL A 165 -3.38 -13.07 2.60
CA VAL A 165 -3.54 -14.12 1.60
C VAL A 165 -2.19 -14.54 1.06
N ASP A 166 -1.84 -15.81 1.27
CA ASP A 166 -0.72 -16.46 0.60
C ASP A 166 -1.01 -16.55 -0.91
N SER A 167 -0.14 -15.91 -1.67
CA SER A 167 -0.16 -15.82 -3.13
C SER A 167 0.89 -16.71 -3.81
N GLY A 168 1.58 -17.56 -3.04
CA GLY A 168 2.66 -18.44 -3.51
C GLY A 168 4.05 -17.96 -3.07
N PRO A 169 5.11 -18.28 -3.81
CA PRO A 169 6.46 -17.84 -3.50
C PRO A 169 6.65 -16.35 -3.87
N ASP A 170 7.45 -15.65 -3.07
CA ASP A 170 7.82 -14.26 -3.32
C ASP A 170 8.99 -14.16 -4.32
N GLY A 171 8.99 -13.09 -5.10
CA GLY A 171 10.04 -12.80 -6.08
C GLY A 171 11.14 -11.93 -5.50
N LEU A 172 12.40 -12.30 -5.75
CA LEU A 172 13.54 -11.42 -5.51
C LEU A 172 13.46 -10.22 -6.45
N ILE A 173 13.39 -9.02 -5.88
CA ILE A 173 13.15 -7.76 -6.62
C ILE A 173 14.16 -7.47 -7.74
N TRP A 174 15.38 -8.01 -7.65
CA TRP A 174 16.47 -7.73 -8.58
C TRP A 174 16.56 -8.72 -9.74
N THR A 175 16.00 -9.92 -9.56
CA THR A 175 16.22 -11.05 -10.46
C THR A 175 14.93 -11.70 -10.93
N GLY A 176 13.78 -11.28 -10.39
CA GLY A 176 12.49 -11.93 -10.58
C GLY A 176 12.41 -13.37 -10.06
N ILE A 177 13.49 -13.92 -9.48
CA ILE A 177 13.56 -15.31 -9.07
C ILE A 177 12.63 -15.53 -7.88
N LEU A 178 11.69 -16.45 -8.06
CA LEU A 178 10.82 -16.92 -6.99
C LEU A 178 11.64 -17.71 -5.97
N ALA A 179 11.54 -17.33 -4.71
CA ALA A 179 12.24 -17.97 -3.60
C ALA A 179 11.23 -18.71 -2.72
N GLU A 180 11.31 -20.05 -2.69
CA GLU A 180 10.41 -20.88 -1.87
C GLU A 180 10.54 -20.59 -0.36
N ASN A 181 11.68 -20.03 0.06
CA ASN A 181 11.95 -19.64 1.44
C ASN A 181 11.51 -18.21 1.80
N LEU A 182 10.91 -17.48 0.85
CA LEU A 182 10.27 -16.18 1.09
C LEU A 182 8.75 -16.38 0.98
N PRO A 183 8.07 -16.79 2.07
CA PRO A 183 6.65 -17.04 2.04
C PRO A 183 5.88 -15.72 1.90
N THR A 184 4.82 -15.77 1.10
CA THR A 184 3.84 -14.69 1.04
C THR A 184 2.70 -14.99 2.02
N GLY A 185 1.71 -14.11 2.14
CA GLY A 185 0.64 -14.21 3.14
C GLY A 185 1.08 -13.81 4.55
N LEU A 186 2.14 -13.00 4.66
CA LEU A 186 2.56 -12.44 5.95
C LEU A 186 1.83 -11.11 6.19
N ALA A 187 1.43 -10.83 7.43
CA ALA A 187 0.89 -9.51 7.74
C ALA A 187 1.97 -8.43 7.64
N PHE A 188 3.08 -8.58 8.35
CA PHE A 188 4.20 -7.65 8.31
C PHE A 188 5.49 -8.36 7.90
N GLY A 189 6.03 -8.01 6.73
CA GLY A 189 7.30 -8.54 6.22
C GLY A 189 8.43 -7.51 6.34
N LEU A 190 9.49 -7.84 7.08
CA LEU A 190 10.66 -7.00 7.26
C LEU A 190 11.87 -7.72 6.66
N SER A 191 12.30 -7.27 5.48
CA SER A 191 13.36 -7.91 4.71
C SER A 191 14.58 -7.00 4.55
N VAL A 192 15.76 -7.59 4.45
CA VAL A 192 17.01 -6.87 4.11
C VAL A 192 17.26 -5.68 5.07
N GLN A 193 17.02 -5.88 6.37
CA GLN A 193 17.32 -4.89 7.42
C GLN A 193 18.61 -5.30 8.12
N ALA A 194 19.77 -5.02 7.51
CA ALA A 194 21.08 -5.35 8.08
C ALA A 194 22.12 -4.27 7.80
N GLY A 195 22.94 -3.94 8.80
CA GLY A 195 24.11 -3.08 8.66
C GLY A 195 23.78 -1.62 8.37
N PHE A 196 23.72 -1.28 7.07
CA PHE A 196 23.61 0.09 6.55
C PHE A 196 22.17 0.62 6.47
N TYR A 197 21.18 -0.27 6.58
CA TYR A 197 19.77 0.10 6.64
C TYR A 197 19.37 0.49 8.05
N GLY A 198 18.28 1.25 8.15
CA GLY A 198 17.73 1.67 9.42
C GLY A 198 17.00 0.57 10.17
N THR A 199 16.78 0.78 11.46
CA THR A 199 15.91 -0.10 12.27
C THR A 199 14.48 0.44 12.27
N PRO A 200 13.50 -0.30 11.71
CA PRO A 200 12.10 0.10 11.79
C PRO A 200 11.55 -0.04 13.22
N VAL A 201 10.61 0.83 13.56
CA VAL A 201 9.89 0.80 14.84
C VAL A 201 8.52 0.14 14.61
N VAL A 202 8.36 -1.08 15.12
CA VAL A 202 7.10 -1.84 15.02
C VAL A 202 6.46 -1.95 16.39
N ARG A 203 5.28 -1.35 16.58
CA ARG A 203 4.60 -1.35 17.88
C ARG A 203 3.08 -1.35 17.77
N GLU A 204 2.41 -2.00 18.71
CA GLU A 204 0.95 -1.95 18.88
C GLU A 204 0.14 -2.40 17.64
N ASN A 205 0.75 -3.19 16.74
CA ASN A 205 0.07 -3.76 15.59
C ASN A 205 -0.60 -5.09 15.97
N TRP A 206 -1.76 -5.35 15.36
CA TRP A 206 -2.55 -6.56 15.57
C TRP A 206 -2.80 -7.28 14.26
N THR A 207 -2.94 -8.58 14.36
CA THR A 207 -3.10 -9.48 13.23
C THR A 207 -4.09 -10.57 13.63
N TRP A 208 -4.95 -10.98 12.71
CA TRP A 208 -5.93 -12.02 12.95
C TRP A 208 -6.24 -12.77 11.65
N PHE A 209 -6.40 -14.08 11.77
CA PHE A 209 -6.81 -14.94 10.67
C PHE A 209 -8.12 -15.66 11.01
N SER A 210 -8.95 -15.90 10.01
CA SER A 210 -10.18 -16.66 10.13
C SER A 210 -9.90 -18.16 10.30
N ASP A 211 -8.79 -18.63 9.76
CA ASP A 211 -8.26 -19.97 10.03
C ASP A 211 -7.48 -19.98 11.35
N PRO A 212 -7.93 -20.73 12.38
CA PRO A 212 -7.22 -20.87 13.64
C PRO A 212 -5.82 -21.49 13.50
N ALA A 213 -5.58 -22.32 12.47
CA ALA A 213 -4.27 -22.91 12.24
C ALA A 213 -3.25 -21.83 11.87
N VAL A 214 -3.63 -20.89 10.99
CA VAL A 214 -2.76 -19.78 10.58
C VAL A 214 -2.46 -18.84 11.76
N ASN A 215 -3.44 -18.58 12.64
CA ASN A 215 -3.18 -17.81 13.88
C ASN A 215 -2.18 -18.49 14.83
N ALA A 216 -2.00 -19.81 14.73
CA ALA A 216 -1.07 -20.53 15.58
C ALA A 216 0.37 -20.43 15.05
N GLU A 217 0.59 -19.89 13.86
CA GLU A 217 1.87 -19.82 13.17
C GLU A 217 2.47 -18.40 13.23
N PRO A 218 3.45 -18.13 14.12
CA PRO A 218 3.94 -16.77 14.36
C PRO A 218 4.47 -16.05 13.12
N LEU A 219 5.00 -16.79 12.15
CA LEU A 219 5.58 -16.25 10.92
C LEU A 219 4.54 -15.49 10.09
N HIS A 220 3.28 -15.94 10.04
CA HIS A 220 2.21 -15.26 9.31
C HIS A 220 1.86 -13.88 9.89
N HIS A 221 2.23 -13.62 11.14
CA HIS A 221 1.96 -12.34 11.79
C HIS A 221 3.11 -11.35 11.57
N PHE A 222 4.35 -11.76 11.85
CA PHE A 222 5.54 -10.92 11.71
C PHE A 222 6.72 -11.76 11.23
N GLY A 223 7.23 -11.45 10.03
CA GLY A 223 8.36 -12.14 9.43
C GLY A 223 9.57 -11.23 9.28
N PHE A 224 10.74 -11.72 9.70
CA PHE A 224 12.04 -11.12 9.36
C PHE A 224 12.69 -12.02 8.29
N LEU A 225 12.93 -11.48 7.10
CA LEU A 225 13.32 -12.20 5.89
C LEU A 225 14.72 -11.82 5.39
#